data_AF-A0A5C5U4P8-F1
#
_entry.id   AF-A0A5C5U4P8-F1
#
_cell.length_a   1.000
_cell.length_b   1.000
_cell.length_c   1.000
_cell.angle_alpha   90.00
_cell.angle_beta   90.00
_cell.angle_gamma   90.00
#
_symmetry.space_group_name_H-M   'P 1'
#
loop_
_entity.id
_entity.type
_entity.pdbx_description
1 polymer ?
#
loop_
_entity_poly.entity_id
_entity_poly.type
_entity_poly.pdbx_seq_one_letter_code
_entity_poly.pdbx_strand_id
1 'polypeptide(L)'
;MRLVFSSARIENAEAVAKLLADQGIEVRVENGRSFRSSIRGNFSYREQAEAGERAAVWVIRADDQPRARQLLRDAGLLEASPAAPTGFLPTTGHAARAASPVRRARMGLGLIIVAAVALALWLNQFRNPGWDLPERPPPASAPAPIDPSLQQIATSAETAHLIPTPPALAVTLAAREHAQAPAPTLCLSIDGADPTDAALAAARAAGLDPLAASACPAEGERLRVAVSGYRTDGSGSGTVELEVARNAGDPVAKRLEVRRDGDQWQVLRAP
;
A
#
# COMPACT_ATOMS: atom_id res chain seq x y z
N MET A 1 -4.66 -10.39 40.70
CA MET A 1 -4.00 -9.57 39.66
C MET A 1 -5.02 -9.20 38.59
N ARG A 2 -4.94 -8.00 38.01
CA ARG A 2 -5.89 -7.54 36.97
C ARG A 2 -5.15 -6.97 35.78
N LEU A 3 -5.59 -7.31 34.56
CA LEU A 3 -5.00 -6.80 33.33
C LEU A 3 -5.30 -5.32 33.17
N VAL A 4 -4.26 -4.54 32.86
CA VAL A 4 -4.38 -3.10 32.65
C VAL A 4 -3.92 -2.69 31.25
N PHE A 5 -2.94 -3.37 30.67
CA PHE A 5 -2.40 -3.04 29.35
C PHE A 5 -1.88 -4.29 28.63
N SER A 6 -2.04 -4.37 27.31
CA SER A 6 -1.42 -5.41 26.48
C SER A 6 -0.94 -4.86 25.13
N SER A 7 0.21 -5.34 24.66
CA SER A 7 0.86 -4.86 23.45
C SER A 7 1.47 -6.01 22.66
N ALA A 8 1.52 -5.86 21.34
CA ALA A 8 2.29 -6.77 20.48
C ALA A 8 3.82 -6.55 20.60
N ARG A 9 4.23 -5.34 21.00
CA ARG A 9 5.64 -4.99 21.25
C ARG A 9 5.96 -5.11 22.74
N ILE A 10 6.99 -5.89 23.06
CA ILE A 10 7.42 -6.18 24.44
C ILE A 10 7.94 -4.92 25.12
N GLU A 11 8.67 -4.09 24.38
CA GLU A 11 9.28 -2.84 24.85
C GLU A 11 8.22 -1.88 25.39
N ASN A 12 7.06 -1.82 24.71
CA ASN A 12 5.95 -0.98 25.14
C ASN A 12 5.34 -1.46 26.47
N ALA A 13 5.20 -2.78 26.65
CA ALA A 13 4.69 -3.34 27.90
C ALA A 13 5.67 -3.09 29.06
N GLU A 14 6.97 -3.16 28.81
CA GLU A 14 8.00 -2.85 29.82
C GLU A 14 8.05 -1.37 30.18
N ALA A 15 7.93 -0.48 29.18
CA ALA A 15 7.84 0.95 29.42
C ALA A 15 6.63 1.30 30.28
N VAL A 16 5.48 0.68 30.02
CA VAL A 16 4.26 0.83 30.84
C VAL A 16 4.44 0.28 32.25
N ALA A 17 5.06 -0.89 32.39
CA ALA A 17 5.34 -1.47 33.69
C ALA A 17 6.27 -0.57 34.52
N LYS A 18 7.30 0.01 33.89
CA LYS A 18 8.18 0.99 34.51
C LYS A 18 7.42 2.25 34.95
N LEU A 19 6.57 2.80 34.08
CA LEU A 19 5.75 3.97 34.41
C LEU A 19 4.87 3.73 35.65
N LEU A 20 4.22 2.56 35.73
CA LEU A 20 3.37 2.20 36.87
C LEU A 20 4.20 1.96 38.15
N ALA A 21 5.34 1.29 38.03
CA ALA A 21 6.25 1.05 39.15
C ALA A 21 6.83 2.37 39.71
N ASP A 22 7.20 3.32 38.84
CA ASP A 22 7.70 4.65 39.22
C ASP A 22 6.62 5.46 40.01
N GLN A 23 5.34 5.11 39.84
CA GLN A 23 4.20 5.68 40.58
C GLN A 23 3.82 4.88 41.84
N GLY A 24 4.64 3.89 42.22
CA GLY A 24 4.45 3.05 43.40
C GLY A 24 3.39 1.96 43.24
N ILE A 25 3.00 1.62 42.00
CA ILE A 25 2.03 0.55 41.71
C ILE A 25 2.79 -0.74 41.41
N GLU A 26 2.47 -1.80 42.16
CA GLU A 26 3.10 -3.10 42.00
C GLU A 26 2.54 -3.84 40.78
N VAL A 27 3.41 -4.19 39.83
CA VAL A 27 3.04 -4.78 38.53
C VAL A 27 3.81 -6.05 38.21
N ARG A 28 3.19 -6.93 37.44
CA ARG A 28 3.78 -8.14 36.86
C ARG A 28 3.63 -8.10 35.34
N VAL A 29 4.73 -8.33 34.63
CA VAL A 29 4.74 -8.43 33.16
C VAL A 29 4.75 -9.91 32.77
N GLU A 30 3.79 -10.30 31.95
CA GLU A 30 3.78 -11.60 31.27
C GLU A 30 4.27 -11.42 29.83
N ASN A 31 4.96 -12.44 29.30
CA ASN A 31 5.57 -12.42 27.97
C ASN A 31 6.56 -11.26 27.76
N GLY A 32 7.25 -10.85 28.85
CA GLY A 32 8.30 -9.84 28.84
C GLY A 32 9.65 -10.36 28.31
N ARG A 33 10.67 -9.48 28.22
CA ARG A 33 12.00 -9.85 27.69
C ARG A 33 12.65 -11.03 28.38
N SER A 34 12.39 -11.22 29.67
CA SER A 34 12.96 -12.31 30.47
C SER A 34 12.45 -13.70 30.05
N PHE A 35 11.30 -13.78 29.37
CA PHE A 35 10.76 -15.02 28.82
C PHE A 35 11.41 -15.39 27.46
N ARG A 36 11.82 -14.39 26.65
CA ARG A 36 12.37 -14.61 25.31
C ARG A 36 13.88 -14.36 25.15
N SER A 37 14.60 -13.89 26.18
CA SER A 37 16.04 -13.59 26.04
C SER A 37 16.93 -14.82 25.83
N SER A 38 16.42 -16.05 26.03
CA SER A 38 17.18 -17.30 25.83
C SER A 38 16.98 -17.94 24.45
N ILE A 39 16.03 -17.49 23.62
CA ILE A 39 15.73 -18.09 22.32
C ILE A 39 16.16 -17.12 21.22
N ARG A 40 17.42 -17.20 20.79
CA ARG A 40 17.82 -16.71 19.46
C ARG A 40 17.35 -17.71 18.41
N GLY A 41 16.03 -17.81 18.22
CA GLY A 41 15.43 -18.60 17.16
C GLY A 41 15.40 -17.77 15.87
N ASN A 42 15.83 -18.36 14.76
CA ASN A 42 15.72 -17.76 13.43
C ASN A 42 14.28 -17.31 13.15
N PHE A 43 14.12 -16.10 12.64
CA PHE A 43 12.85 -15.54 12.20
C PHE A 43 12.21 -16.47 11.14
N SER A 44 11.09 -17.11 11.49
CA SER A 44 10.33 -18.02 10.63
C SER A 44 9.11 -17.32 10.06
N TYR A 45 8.98 -17.27 8.73
CA TYR A 45 7.82 -16.69 8.04
C TYR A 45 6.51 -17.49 8.24
N ARG A 46 6.58 -18.74 8.71
CA ARG A 46 5.39 -19.60 8.90
C ARG A 46 4.69 -19.42 10.24
N GLU A 47 5.28 -18.64 11.15
CA GLU A 47 4.81 -18.48 12.53
C GLU A 47 3.85 -17.27 12.71
N GLN A 48 3.60 -16.50 11.64
CA GLN A 48 2.67 -15.35 11.67
C GLN A 48 1.18 -15.74 11.75
N ALA A 49 0.83 -17.02 11.58
CA ALA A 49 -0.56 -17.48 11.61
C ALA A 49 -1.09 -17.72 13.03
N GLU A 50 -0.22 -17.87 14.03
CA GLU A 50 -0.62 -17.85 15.44
C GLU A 50 -0.43 -16.43 15.96
N ALA A 51 -1.50 -15.83 16.47
CA ALA A 51 -1.44 -14.53 17.14
C ALA A 51 -0.48 -14.65 18.32
N GLY A 52 0.79 -14.27 18.10
CA GLY A 52 1.86 -14.42 19.08
C GLY A 52 1.44 -13.86 20.44
N GLU A 53 1.84 -14.57 21.50
CA GLU A 53 1.51 -14.23 22.88
C GLU A 53 1.87 -12.77 23.17
N ARG A 54 0.85 -11.93 23.42
CA ARG A 54 1.03 -10.49 23.63
C ARG A 54 1.67 -10.25 24.99
N ALA A 55 2.59 -9.29 25.05
CA ALA A 55 3.11 -8.82 26.32
C ALA A 55 2.00 -8.11 27.09
N ALA A 56 1.79 -8.52 28.34
CA ALA A 56 0.67 -8.09 29.16
C ALA A 56 1.16 -7.58 30.52
N VAL A 57 0.60 -6.46 30.97
CA VAL A 57 0.91 -5.85 32.26
C VAL A 57 -0.29 -6.02 33.20
N TRP A 58 -0.02 -6.73 34.29
CA TRP A 58 -0.98 -7.03 35.34
C TRP A 58 -0.64 -6.26 36.59
N VAL A 59 -1.62 -5.62 37.21
CA VAL A 59 -1.44 -5.02 38.55
C VAL A 59 -1.69 -6.10 39.60
N ILE A 60 -0.80 -6.20 40.58
CA ILE A 60 -0.85 -7.25 41.60
C ILE A 60 -2.04 -7.01 42.53
N ARG A 61 -2.15 -5.80 43.07
CA ARG A 61 -3.22 -5.37 43.98
C ARG A 61 -4.43 -4.88 43.19
N ALA A 62 -5.62 -5.42 43.48
CA ALA A 62 -6.83 -5.04 42.76
C ALA A 62 -7.20 -3.57 42.97
N ASP A 63 -6.93 -3.03 44.15
CA ASP A 63 -7.26 -1.65 44.54
C ASP A 63 -6.50 -0.59 43.73
N ASP A 64 -5.32 -0.93 43.20
CA ASP A 64 -4.50 -0.02 42.40
C ASP A 64 -4.94 0.04 40.94
N GLN A 65 -5.87 -0.83 40.50
CA GLN A 65 -6.32 -0.90 39.12
C GLN A 65 -6.96 0.41 38.60
N PRO A 66 -7.88 1.08 39.34
CA PRO A 66 -8.47 2.34 38.87
C PRO A 66 -7.43 3.44 38.72
N ARG A 67 -6.48 3.51 39.67
CA ARG A 67 -5.37 4.46 39.66
C ARG A 67 -4.41 4.22 38.49
N ALA A 68 -4.03 2.96 38.25
CA ALA A 68 -3.21 2.57 37.11
C ALA A 68 -3.86 2.96 35.78
N ARG A 69 -5.16 2.72 35.62
CA ARG A 69 -5.89 3.12 34.41
C ARG A 69 -5.98 4.63 34.24
N GLN A 70 -6.09 5.39 35.33
CA GLN A 70 -6.08 6.85 35.27
C GLN A 70 -4.72 7.35 34.76
N LEU A 71 -3.62 6.86 35.33
CA LEU A 71 -2.26 7.22 34.90
C LEU A 71 -2.02 6.91 33.41
N LEU A 72 -2.52 5.77 32.91
CA LEU A 72 -2.37 5.44 31.49
C LEU A 72 -3.24 6.29 30.57
N ARG A 73 -4.40 6.76 31.03
CA ARG A 73 -5.20 7.76 30.28
C ARG A 73 -4.50 9.10 30.24
N ASP A 74 -3.96 9.55 31.36
CA ASP A 74 -3.24 10.82 31.47
C ASP A 74 -1.97 10.81 30.60
N ALA A 75 -1.33 9.65 30.45
CA ALA A 75 -0.20 9.43 29.55
C ALA A 75 -0.60 9.25 28.06
N GLY A 76 -1.89 9.28 27.71
CA GLY A 76 -2.39 9.06 26.35
C GLY A 76 -2.22 7.63 25.83
N LEU A 77 -1.93 6.66 26.71
CA LEU A 77 -1.72 5.25 26.37
C LEU A 77 -3.01 4.44 26.36
N LEU A 78 -4.03 4.95 27.06
CA LEU A 78 -5.41 4.49 26.91
C LEU A 78 -6.20 5.65 26.31
N GLU A 79 -6.68 5.47 25.09
CA GLU A 79 -7.82 6.25 24.61
C GLU A 79 -8.93 6.13 25.67
N ALA A 80 -9.59 7.25 25.99
CA ALA A 80 -10.78 7.22 26.83
C ALA A 80 -11.76 6.28 26.14
N SER A 81 -11.77 5.01 26.58
CA SER A 81 -12.65 4.00 26.03
C SER A 81 -14.03 4.63 26.06
N PRO A 82 -14.71 4.82 24.90
CA PRO A 82 -16.14 5.00 24.96
C PRO A 82 -16.62 3.85 25.84
N ALA A 83 -17.37 4.19 26.89
CA ALA A 83 -17.77 3.27 27.94
C ALA A 83 -18.04 1.89 27.33
N ALA A 84 -17.38 0.86 27.88
CA ALA A 84 -17.37 -0.48 27.35
C ALA A 84 -18.77 -0.87 26.79
N PRO A 85 -18.86 -1.52 25.61
CA PRO A 85 -20.13 -1.92 25.03
C PRO A 85 -20.67 -3.15 25.78
N THR A 86 -21.08 -2.95 27.03
CA THR A 86 -21.87 -3.92 27.79
C THR A 86 -23.37 -3.62 27.69
N GLY A 87 -23.76 -2.59 26.94
CA GLY A 87 -25.15 -2.27 26.62
C GLY A 87 -25.47 -2.57 25.16
N PHE A 88 -26.46 -3.43 24.92
CA PHE A 88 -27.06 -3.70 23.60
C PHE A 88 -27.93 -2.53 23.08
N LEU A 89 -27.75 -1.31 23.59
CA LEU A 89 -28.49 -0.14 23.14
C LEU A 89 -27.63 0.63 22.13
N PRO A 90 -28.15 0.96 20.94
CA PRO A 90 -27.44 1.82 20.02
C PRO A 90 -27.21 3.18 20.71
N THR A 91 -25.95 3.59 20.80
CA THR A 91 -25.60 4.97 21.17
C THR A 91 -25.98 5.89 20.02
N THR A 92 -27.26 6.22 19.92
CA THR A 92 -27.73 7.30 19.06
C THR A 92 -27.35 8.60 19.74
N GLY A 93 -26.18 9.12 19.40
CA GLY A 93 -25.68 10.30 20.04
C GLY A 93 -24.30 10.70 19.56
N HIS A 94 -24.10 10.84 18.25
CA HIS A 94 -23.23 11.91 17.79
C HIS A 94 -23.83 13.22 18.30
N ALA A 95 -23.42 13.63 19.50
CA ALA A 95 -23.37 15.04 19.82
C ALA A 95 -22.36 15.64 18.84
N ALA A 96 -22.86 15.97 17.64
CA ALA A 96 -22.25 16.96 16.79
C ALA A 96 -21.97 18.14 17.71
N ARG A 97 -20.71 18.26 18.12
CA ARG A 97 -20.24 19.40 18.89
C ARG A 97 -20.54 20.57 17.98
N ALA A 98 -21.60 21.32 18.29
CA ALA A 98 -21.99 22.48 17.52
C ALA A 98 -20.75 23.38 17.45
N ALA A 99 -20.13 23.41 16.27
CA ALA A 99 -18.96 24.24 16.05
C ALA A 99 -19.40 25.67 16.32
N SER A 100 -18.91 26.26 17.41
CA SER A 100 -19.30 27.59 17.81
C SER A 100 -19.07 28.55 16.63
N PRO A 101 -20.00 29.47 16.34
CA PRO A 101 -19.91 30.36 15.17
C PRO A 101 -18.61 31.19 15.17
N VAL A 102 -18.01 31.38 16.34
CA VAL A 102 -16.72 32.05 16.54
C VAL A 102 -15.53 31.24 15.97
N ARG A 103 -15.60 29.89 15.96
CA ARG A 103 -14.53 29.02 15.41
C ARG A 103 -14.55 28.99 13.88
N ARG A 104 -15.74 29.02 13.26
CA ARG A 104 -15.90 29.12 11.80
C ARG A 104 -15.40 30.46 11.24
N ALA A 105 -15.66 31.57 11.93
CA ALA A 105 -15.16 32.89 11.54
C ALA A 105 -13.62 32.98 11.58
N ARG A 106 -12.98 32.40 12.61
CA ARG A 106 -11.51 32.37 12.73
C ARG A 106 -10.82 31.50 11.67
N MET A 107 -11.43 30.37 11.30
CA MET A 107 -10.91 29.50 10.23
C MET A 107 -11.00 30.17 8.84
N GLY A 108 -12.09 30.89 8.57
CA GLY A 108 -12.25 31.65 7.31
C GLY A 108 -11.18 32.74 7.16
N LEU A 109 -10.90 33.50 8.23
CA LEU A 109 -9.85 34.53 8.19
C LEU A 109 -8.44 33.93 8.03
N GLY A 110 -8.14 32.81 8.69
CA GLY A 110 -6.87 32.11 8.54
C GLY A 110 -6.62 31.63 7.10
N LEU A 111 -7.65 31.09 6.44
CA LEU A 111 -7.56 30.69 5.03
C LEU A 111 -7.33 31.87 4.08
N ILE A 112 -7.98 33.02 4.33
CA ILE A 112 -7.78 34.23 3.52
C ILE A 112 -6.36 34.76 3.68
N ILE A 113 -5.79 34.74 4.89
CA ILE A 113 -4.40 35.17 5.12
C ILE A 113 -3.42 34.23 4.41
N VAL A 114 -3.60 32.91 4.52
CA VAL A 114 -2.74 31.94 3.82
C VAL A 114 -2.85 32.09 2.31
N ALA A 115 -4.05 32.28 1.76
CA ALA A 115 -4.26 32.53 0.34
C ALA A 115 -3.61 33.84 -0.12
N ALA A 116 -3.70 34.91 0.68
CA ALA A 116 -3.06 36.19 0.38
C ALA A 116 -1.52 36.08 0.40
N VAL A 117 -0.94 35.34 1.35
CA VAL A 117 0.50 35.09 1.42
C VAL A 117 0.96 34.24 0.23
N ALA A 118 0.23 33.18 -0.10
CA ALA A 118 0.53 32.34 -1.27
C ALA A 118 0.46 33.14 -2.57
N LEU A 119 -0.55 34.01 -2.73
CA LEU A 119 -0.69 34.88 -3.88
C LEU A 119 0.43 35.93 -3.95
N ALA A 120 0.84 36.50 -2.81
CA ALA A 120 1.96 37.45 -2.76
C ALA A 120 3.30 36.78 -3.10
N LEU A 121 3.55 35.56 -2.62
CA LEU A 121 4.74 34.78 -2.97
C LEU A 121 4.76 34.41 -4.45
N TRP A 122 3.61 34.01 -4.99
CA TRP A 122 3.45 33.71 -6.42
C TRP A 122 3.71 34.95 -7.29
N LEU A 123 3.12 36.10 -6.95
CA LEU A 123 3.38 37.37 -7.65
C LEU A 123 4.83 37.84 -7.52
N ASN A 124 5.47 37.62 -6.37
CA ASN A 124 6.89 37.93 -6.17
C ASN A 124 7.80 37.07 -7.05
N GLN A 125 7.43 35.79 -7.26
CA GLN A 125 8.16 34.88 -8.15
C GLN A 125 8.15 35.34 -9.62
N PHE A 126 7.09 36.01 -10.07
CA PHE A 126 7.04 36.58 -11.43
C PHE A 126 7.72 37.94 -11.57
N ARG A 127 7.89 38.72 -10.49
CA ARG A 127 8.52 40.05 -10.54
C ARG A 127 10.04 40.03 -10.32
N ASN A 128 10.59 38.99 -9.69
CA ASN A 128 12.03 38.78 -9.53
C ASN A 128 12.47 37.47 -10.20
N PRO A 129 12.81 37.46 -11.51
CA PRO A 129 13.46 36.32 -12.16
C PRO A 129 14.98 36.28 -11.83
N GLY A 130 15.33 36.54 -10.57
CA GLY A 130 16.71 36.60 -10.06
C GLY A 130 17.01 35.44 -9.10
N TRP A 131 16.45 34.26 -9.35
CA TRP A 131 16.95 33.05 -8.73
C TRP A 131 18.27 32.71 -9.41
N ASP A 132 19.36 33.22 -8.83
CA ASP A 132 20.71 32.75 -9.12
C ASP A 132 20.75 31.24 -8.83
N LEU A 133 20.61 30.44 -9.88
CA LEU A 133 21.04 29.05 -9.84
C LEU A 133 22.53 29.08 -9.48
N PRO A 134 23.00 28.27 -8.52
CA PRO A 134 24.43 28.17 -8.29
C PRO A 134 25.12 27.86 -9.62
N GLU A 135 26.09 28.72 -9.98
CA GLU A 135 26.94 28.60 -11.15
C GLU A 135 27.31 27.12 -11.34
N ARG A 136 27.01 26.58 -12.53
CA ARG A 136 27.36 25.20 -12.86
C ARG A 136 28.88 25.09 -12.66
N PRO A 137 29.38 24.27 -11.72
CA PRO A 137 30.82 24.12 -11.56
C PRO A 137 31.40 23.65 -12.90
N PRO A 138 32.63 24.10 -13.25
CA PRO A 138 33.29 23.67 -14.47
C PRO A 138 33.29 22.13 -14.54
N PRO A 139 33.21 21.52 -15.73
CA PRO A 139 33.20 20.08 -15.86
C PRO A 139 34.41 19.52 -15.10
N ALA A 140 34.13 18.72 -14.08
CA ALA A 140 35.16 18.02 -13.33
C ALA A 140 36.00 17.21 -14.31
N SER A 141 37.32 17.31 -14.16
CA SER A 141 38.31 16.46 -14.81
C SER A 141 37.92 14.99 -14.72
N ALA A 142 38.24 14.24 -15.79
CA ALA A 142 37.94 12.83 -15.99
C ALA A 142 38.08 11.98 -14.70
N PRO A 143 37.20 10.97 -14.51
CA PRO A 143 37.20 10.18 -13.29
C PRO A 143 38.55 9.50 -13.08
N ALA A 144 39.12 9.69 -11.89
CA ALA A 144 40.20 8.86 -11.40
C ALA A 144 39.74 7.38 -11.41
N PRO A 145 40.66 6.42 -11.66
CA PRO A 145 40.31 5.01 -11.60
C PRO A 145 39.70 4.68 -10.24
N ILE A 146 38.48 4.15 -10.27
CA ILE A 146 37.73 3.73 -9.09
C ILE A 146 38.53 2.60 -8.42
N ASP A 147 38.84 2.76 -7.13
CA ASP A 147 39.42 1.71 -6.31
C ASP A 147 38.43 0.52 -6.27
N PRO A 148 38.81 -0.69 -6.73
CA PRO A 148 37.91 -1.85 -6.78
C PRO A 148 37.43 -2.30 -5.39
N SER A 149 37.98 -1.75 -4.31
CA SER A 149 37.51 -1.99 -2.94
C SER A 149 36.29 -1.15 -2.53
N LEU A 150 35.96 -0.08 -3.27
CA LEU A 150 34.74 0.71 -3.05
C LEU A 150 33.59 0.10 -3.87
N GLN A 151 33.08 -1.03 -3.37
CA GLN A 151 31.81 -1.57 -3.84
C GLN A 151 30.72 -0.53 -3.60
N GLN A 152 30.22 0.05 -4.70
CA GLN A 152 28.98 0.80 -4.70
C GLN A 152 27.92 -0.09 -4.04
N ILE A 153 27.40 0.36 -2.90
CA ILE A 153 26.26 -0.28 -2.26
C ILE A 153 25.13 -0.15 -3.29
N ALA A 154 24.81 -1.26 -3.95
CA ALA A 154 23.65 -1.32 -4.84
C ALA A 154 22.44 -0.91 -4.01
N THR A 155 21.95 0.30 -4.26
CA THR A 155 20.62 0.74 -3.84
C THR A 155 19.66 -0.33 -4.34
N SER A 156 18.98 -0.97 -3.39
CA SER A 156 18.01 -2.06 -3.52
C SER A 156 17.60 -2.38 -4.96
N ALA A 157 17.95 -3.58 -5.43
CA ALA A 157 17.35 -4.14 -6.64
C ALA A 157 15.83 -3.95 -6.55
N GLU A 158 15.28 -3.14 -7.46
CA GLU A 158 13.86 -2.86 -7.59
C GLU A 158 13.15 -4.22 -7.64
N THR A 159 12.48 -4.58 -6.55
CA THR A 159 12.05 -5.96 -6.34
C THR A 159 10.77 -6.19 -7.13
N ALA A 160 10.91 -6.53 -8.41
CA ALA A 160 9.77 -6.84 -9.27
C ALA A 160 9.29 -8.28 -9.02
N HIS A 161 8.12 -8.41 -8.41
CA HIS A 161 7.47 -9.68 -8.11
C HIS A 161 6.62 -10.15 -9.30
N LEU A 162 6.82 -11.41 -9.72
CA LEU A 162 5.91 -12.08 -10.64
C LEU A 162 4.64 -12.49 -9.89
N ILE A 163 3.50 -12.00 -10.33
CA ILE A 163 2.19 -12.32 -9.76
C ILE A 163 1.22 -12.76 -10.87
N PRO A 164 0.14 -13.47 -10.54
CA PRO A 164 -0.89 -13.83 -11.53
C PRO A 164 -1.42 -12.58 -12.24
N THR A 165 -1.56 -12.64 -13.56
CA THR A 165 -2.03 -11.52 -14.35
C THR A 165 -3.47 -11.17 -13.96
N PRO A 166 -3.75 -9.93 -13.52
CA PRO A 166 -5.09 -9.51 -13.17
C PRO A 166 -6.03 -9.62 -14.39
N PRO A 167 -7.25 -10.16 -14.24
CA PRO A 167 -8.15 -10.35 -15.37
C PRO A 167 -8.54 -9.02 -16.03
N ALA A 168 -8.72 -7.96 -15.25
CA ALA A 168 -8.98 -6.62 -15.77
C ALA A 168 -7.84 -6.08 -16.66
N LEU A 169 -6.57 -6.42 -16.35
CA LEU A 169 -5.42 -6.05 -17.17
C LEU A 169 -5.49 -6.78 -18.51
N ALA A 170 -5.71 -8.10 -18.48
CA ALA A 170 -5.79 -8.91 -19.70
C ALA A 170 -6.92 -8.44 -20.62
N VAL A 171 -8.10 -8.15 -20.06
CA VAL A 171 -9.25 -7.61 -20.81
C VAL A 171 -8.92 -6.25 -21.43
N THR A 172 -8.26 -5.36 -20.69
CA THR A 172 -7.88 -4.03 -21.20
C THR A 172 -6.92 -4.14 -22.38
N LEU A 173 -5.92 -5.04 -22.30
CA LEU A 173 -4.98 -5.26 -23.39
C LEU A 173 -5.67 -5.90 -24.61
N ALA A 174 -6.55 -6.87 -24.40
CA ALA A 174 -7.33 -7.47 -25.48
C ALA A 174 -8.23 -6.43 -26.18
N ALA A 175 -8.88 -5.55 -25.42
CA ALA A 175 -9.67 -4.44 -25.94
C ALA A 175 -8.84 -3.54 -26.85
N ARG A 176 -7.63 -3.18 -26.39
CA ARG A 176 -6.72 -2.30 -27.10
C ARG A 176 -6.25 -2.91 -28.43
N GLU A 177 -5.87 -4.19 -28.43
CA GLU A 177 -5.43 -4.86 -29.66
C GLU A 177 -6.59 -5.05 -30.65
N HIS A 178 -7.79 -5.39 -30.15
CA HIS A 178 -8.99 -5.49 -30.99
C HIS A 178 -9.37 -4.13 -31.59
N ALA A 179 -9.24 -3.02 -30.85
CA ALA A 179 -9.51 -1.68 -31.36
C ALA A 179 -8.49 -1.24 -32.44
N GLN A 180 -7.22 -1.66 -32.32
CA GLN A 180 -6.19 -1.36 -33.32
C GLN A 180 -6.36 -2.19 -34.60
N ALA A 181 -6.72 -3.46 -34.44
CA ALA A 181 -6.83 -4.40 -35.54
C ALA A 181 -8.04 -5.32 -35.30
N PRO A 182 -9.26 -4.86 -35.62
CA PRO A 182 -10.48 -5.64 -35.37
C PRO A 182 -10.47 -6.95 -36.15
N ALA A 183 -11.11 -7.96 -35.57
CA ALA A 183 -11.34 -9.27 -36.16
C ALA A 183 -12.67 -9.80 -35.63
N PRO A 184 -13.45 -10.57 -36.41
CA PRO A 184 -14.76 -11.06 -35.97
C PRO A 184 -14.65 -12.02 -34.79
N THR A 185 -13.53 -12.74 -34.66
CA THR A 185 -13.26 -13.62 -33.52
C THR A 185 -12.08 -13.09 -32.71
N LEU A 186 -12.29 -12.82 -31.42
CA LEU A 186 -11.24 -12.50 -30.46
C LEU A 186 -11.03 -13.69 -29.53
N CYS A 187 -9.79 -14.18 -29.40
CA CYS A 187 -9.44 -15.28 -28.51
C CYS A 187 -8.44 -14.79 -27.46
N LEU A 188 -8.71 -15.10 -26.19
CA LEU A 188 -7.93 -14.63 -25.05
C LEU A 188 -7.35 -15.81 -24.26
N SER A 189 -6.08 -15.70 -23.85
CA SER A 189 -5.48 -16.52 -22.79
C SER A 189 -4.79 -15.64 -21.74
N ILE A 190 -4.77 -16.14 -20.51
CA ILE A 190 -4.16 -15.47 -19.35
C ILE A 190 -3.18 -16.45 -18.71
N ASP A 191 -1.92 -16.07 -18.61
CA ASP A 191 -0.84 -16.89 -18.04
C ASP A 191 -0.76 -18.31 -18.66
N GLY A 192 -1.04 -18.41 -19.97
CA GLY A 192 -1.04 -19.68 -20.71
C GLY A 192 -2.26 -20.57 -20.47
N ALA A 193 -3.22 -20.13 -19.65
CA ALA A 193 -4.47 -20.84 -19.39
C ALA A 193 -5.67 -20.13 -20.02
N ASP A 194 -6.79 -20.83 -20.07
CA ASP A 194 -8.06 -20.22 -20.44
C ASP A 194 -8.51 -19.19 -19.39
N PRO A 195 -9.12 -18.07 -19.80
CA PRO A 195 -9.62 -17.07 -18.86
C PRO A 195 -10.72 -17.66 -17.99
N THR A 196 -10.79 -17.22 -16.74
CA THR A 196 -11.90 -17.60 -15.85
C THR A 196 -13.24 -17.05 -16.35
N ASP A 197 -14.34 -17.69 -16.00
CA ASP A 197 -15.69 -17.23 -16.37
C ASP A 197 -15.96 -15.79 -15.94
N ALA A 198 -15.43 -15.40 -14.77
CA ALA A 198 -15.50 -14.03 -14.28
C ALA A 198 -14.74 -13.04 -15.17
N ALA A 199 -13.58 -13.43 -15.72
CA ALA A 199 -12.82 -12.60 -16.66
C ALA A 199 -13.55 -12.43 -17.99
N LEU A 200 -14.13 -13.52 -18.53
CA LEU A 200 -14.95 -13.47 -19.75
C LEU A 200 -16.22 -12.63 -19.55
N ALA A 201 -16.89 -12.77 -18.40
CA ALA A 201 -18.05 -11.95 -18.07
C ALA A 201 -17.70 -10.46 -17.94
N ALA A 202 -16.56 -10.12 -17.32
CA ALA A 202 -16.07 -8.75 -17.24
C ALA A 202 -15.74 -8.17 -18.63
N ALA A 203 -15.17 -8.99 -19.53
CA ALA A 203 -14.92 -8.58 -20.92
C ALA A 203 -16.22 -8.25 -21.67
N ARG A 204 -17.26 -9.09 -21.51
CA ARG A 204 -18.60 -8.86 -22.09
C ARG A 204 -19.26 -7.61 -21.54
N ALA A 205 -19.13 -7.36 -20.24
CA ALA A 205 -19.59 -6.12 -19.64
C ALA A 205 -18.87 -4.88 -20.22
N ALA A 206 -17.63 -5.02 -20.67
CA ALA A 206 -16.87 -3.98 -21.34
C ALA A 206 -17.12 -3.90 -22.87
N GLY A 207 -18.07 -4.68 -23.40
CA GLY A 207 -18.44 -4.68 -24.82
C GLY A 207 -17.58 -5.56 -25.73
N LEU A 208 -16.77 -6.45 -25.16
CA LEU A 208 -15.96 -7.43 -25.91
C LEU A 208 -16.58 -8.82 -25.76
N ASP A 209 -16.57 -9.65 -26.81
CA ASP A 209 -16.97 -11.05 -26.69
C ASP A 209 -15.80 -11.99 -27.00
N PRO A 210 -14.78 -12.08 -26.11
CA PRO A 210 -13.66 -12.97 -26.32
C PRO A 210 -14.05 -14.43 -26.05
N LEU A 211 -13.53 -15.33 -26.88
CA LEU A 211 -13.51 -16.76 -26.65
C LEU A 211 -12.27 -17.14 -25.83
N ALA A 212 -12.38 -18.22 -25.06
CA ALA A 212 -11.22 -18.86 -24.46
C ALA A 212 -10.27 -19.38 -25.56
N ALA A 213 -8.97 -19.36 -25.32
CA ALA A 213 -7.98 -19.78 -26.31
C ALA A 213 -8.20 -21.24 -26.77
N SER A 214 -8.61 -22.14 -25.88
CA SER A 214 -8.97 -23.52 -26.22
C SER A 214 -10.20 -23.65 -27.13
N ALA A 215 -11.13 -22.70 -27.06
CA ALA A 215 -12.35 -22.64 -27.87
C ALA A 215 -12.18 -21.83 -29.17
N CYS A 216 -10.95 -21.37 -29.46
CA CYS A 216 -10.66 -20.54 -30.62
C CYS A 216 -10.75 -21.36 -31.92
N PRO A 217 -11.58 -20.96 -32.91
CA PRO A 217 -11.73 -21.70 -34.15
C PRO A 217 -10.42 -21.75 -34.93
N ALA A 218 -10.04 -22.90 -35.49
CA ALA A 218 -8.79 -23.09 -36.23
C ALA A 218 -8.70 -22.25 -37.52
N GLU A 219 -9.85 -22.02 -38.14
CA GLU A 219 -10.01 -21.33 -39.42
C GLU A 219 -10.77 -20.02 -39.24
N GLY A 220 -10.66 -19.13 -40.24
CA GLY A 220 -11.35 -17.84 -40.27
C GLY A 220 -10.51 -16.66 -39.76
N GLU A 221 -11.09 -15.46 -39.88
CA GLU A 221 -10.44 -14.24 -39.42
C GLU A 221 -10.52 -14.14 -37.88
N ARG A 222 -9.36 -14.19 -37.22
CA ARG A 222 -9.27 -14.23 -35.76
C ARG A 222 -8.08 -13.43 -35.25
N LEU A 223 -8.26 -12.82 -34.09
CA LEU A 223 -7.22 -12.18 -33.31
C LEU A 223 -7.00 -12.98 -32.04
N ARG A 224 -5.80 -13.54 -31.85
CA ARG A 224 -5.39 -14.22 -30.63
C ARG A 224 -4.53 -13.29 -29.80
N VAL A 225 -4.91 -13.10 -28.54
CA VAL A 225 -4.20 -12.27 -27.58
C VAL A 225 -3.88 -13.13 -26.36
N ALA A 226 -2.58 -13.31 -26.09
CA ALA A 226 -2.12 -13.99 -24.88
C ALA A 226 -1.42 -12.98 -23.98
N VAL A 227 -1.86 -12.90 -22.73
CA VAL A 227 -1.30 -11.99 -21.72
C VAL A 227 -0.69 -12.82 -20.61
N SER A 228 0.58 -12.58 -20.29
CA SER A 228 1.26 -13.36 -19.25
C SER A 228 2.38 -12.59 -18.58
N GLY A 229 2.90 -13.16 -17.49
CA GLY A 229 4.18 -12.73 -16.94
C GLY A 229 4.12 -11.36 -16.26
N TYR A 230 2.99 -11.00 -15.64
CA TYR A 230 2.84 -9.71 -14.99
C TYR A 230 3.80 -9.57 -13.78
N ARG A 231 4.67 -8.55 -13.86
CA ARG A 231 5.66 -8.23 -12.84
C ARG A 231 5.38 -6.85 -12.26
N THR A 232 5.26 -6.76 -10.93
CA THR A 232 5.01 -5.50 -10.22
C THR A 232 5.86 -5.39 -8.96
N ASP A 233 6.20 -4.16 -8.59
CA ASP A 233 6.84 -3.78 -7.33
C ASP A 233 5.82 -3.51 -6.20
N GLY A 234 4.52 -3.65 -6.48
CA GLY A 234 3.43 -3.32 -5.55
C GLY A 234 2.96 -1.86 -5.59
N SER A 235 3.58 -1.00 -6.41
CA SER A 235 3.16 0.40 -6.59
C SER A 235 1.88 0.56 -7.41
N GLY A 236 1.40 -0.52 -8.03
CA GLY A 236 0.35 -0.49 -9.05
C GLY A 236 0.89 -0.29 -10.47
N SER A 237 2.21 -0.14 -10.64
CA SER A 237 2.87 -0.19 -11.95
C SER A 237 3.57 -1.53 -12.14
N GLY A 238 3.83 -1.90 -13.39
CA GLY A 238 4.50 -3.15 -13.69
C GLY A 238 4.78 -3.36 -15.18
N THR A 239 5.35 -4.51 -15.49
CA THR A 239 5.58 -4.98 -16.86
C THR A 239 4.78 -6.24 -17.13
N VAL A 240 4.32 -6.42 -18.37
CA VAL A 240 3.55 -7.59 -18.80
C VAL A 240 3.99 -8.02 -20.19
N GLU A 241 4.00 -9.32 -20.45
CA GLU A 241 4.24 -9.87 -21.78
C GLU A 241 2.90 -10.01 -22.51
N LEU A 242 2.86 -9.52 -23.75
CA LEU A 242 1.71 -9.57 -24.62
C LEU A 242 2.11 -10.23 -25.93
N GLU A 243 1.50 -11.35 -26.25
CA GLU A 243 1.66 -12.02 -27.54
C GLU A 243 0.39 -11.86 -28.38
N VAL A 244 0.54 -11.40 -29.61
CA VAL A 244 -0.58 -11.17 -30.52
C VAL A 244 -0.35 -11.93 -31.81
N ALA A 245 -1.29 -12.80 -32.18
CA ALA A 245 -1.26 -13.54 -33.43
C ALA A 245 -2.55 -13.31 -34.21
N ARG A 246 -2.44 -13.08 -35.52
CA ARG A 246 -3.59 -12.95 -36.42
C ARG A 246 -3.71 -14.21 -37.27
N ASN A 247 -4.92 -14.77 -37.35
CA ASN A 247 -5.23 -15.95 -38.16
C ASN A 247 -4.28 -17.12 -37.83
N ALA A 248 -3.59 -17.66 -38.83
CA ALA A 248 -2.57 -18.70 -38.69
C ALA A 248 -1.13 -18.13 -38.66
N GLY A 249 -0.98 -16.81 -38.57
CA GLY A 249 0.33 -16.15 -38.51
C GLY A 249 1.05 -16.38 -37.18
N ASP A 250 2.36 -16.13 -37.22
CA ASP A 250 3.23 -16.22 -36.05
C ASP A 250 2.87 -15.18 -34.98
N PRO A 251 2.94 -15.54 -33.69
CA PRO A 251 2.71 -14.60 -32.61
C PRO A 251 3.83 -13.56 -32.53
N VAL A 252 3.42 -12.29 -32.42
CA VAL A 252 4.31 -11.17 -32.15
C VAL A 252 4.30 -10.89 -30.66
N ALA A 253 5.41 -11.16 -29.98
CA ALA A 253 5.60 -10.89 -28.57
C ALA A 253 6.12 -9.46 -28.34
N LYS A 254 5.52 -8.75 -27.38
CA LYS A 254 5.95 -7.43 -26.92
C LYS A 254 5.80 -7.30 -25.41
N ARG A 255 6.78 -6.67 -24.77
CA ARG A 255 6.71 -6.33 -23.34
C ARG A 255 6.12 -4.94 -23.18
N LEU A 256 5.11 -4.78 -22.35
CA LEU A 256 4.45 -3.50 -22.11
C LEU A 256 4.66 -3.03 -20.67
N GLU A 257 4.89 -1.73 -20.49
CA GLU A 257 4.79 -1.07 -19.19
C GLU A 257 3.35 -0.68 -18.94
N VAL A 258 2.80 -1.12 -17.81
CA VAL A 258 1.40 -0.91 -17.44
C VAL A 258 1.29 -0.30 -16.06
N ARG A 259 0.22 0.47 -15.86
CA ARG A 259 -0.12 1.08 -14.57
C ARG A 259 -1.61 0.95 -14.31
N ARG A 260 -1.93 0.58 -13.08
CA ARG A 260 -3.29 0.54 -12.57
C ARG A 260 -3.70 1.94 -12.09
N ASP A 261 -4.86 2.40 -12.54
CA ASP A 261 -5.51 3.63 -12.11
C ASP A 261 -6.94 3.29 -11.65
N GLY A 262 -7.12 3.10 -10.34
CA GLY A 262 -8.35 2.51 -9.80
C GLY A 262 -8.61 1.11 -10.38
N ASP A 263 -9.73 0.92 -11.06
CA ASP A 263 -10.07 -0.35 -11.71
C ASP A 263 -9.67 -0.42 -13.18
N GLN A 264 -9.05 0.64 -13.70
CA GLN A 264 -8.61 0.74 -15.08
C GLN A 264 -7.11 0.45 -15.18
N TRP A 265 -6.69 -0.04 -16.35
CA TRP A 265 -5.28 -0.24 -16.68
C TRP A 265 -4.88 0.68 -17.83
N GLN A 266 -3.70 1.27 -17.72
CA GLN A 266 -3.13 2.15 -18.73
C GLN A 266 -1.79 1.57 -19.19
N VAL A 267 -1.53 1.61 -20.49
CA VAL A 267 -0.21 1.26 -21.05
C VAL A 267 0.61 2.55 -21.14
N LEU A 268 1.75 2.58 -20.45
CA LEU A 268 2.62 3.75 -20.36
C LEU A 268 3.60 3.84 -21.54
N ARG A 269 4.17 2.70 -21.93
CA ARG A 269 5.12 2.60 -23.02
C ARG A 269 5.01 1.23 -23.69
N ALA A 270 4.94 1.24 -25.01
CA ALA A 270 5.29 0.08 -25.83
C ALA A 270 6.72 0.33 -26.33
N PRO A 271 7.66 -0.61 -26.15
CA PRO A 271 8.99 -0.50 -26.72
C PRO A 271 8.95 -0.48 -28.25
#